data_AF-A0A1H2VBM1-F1
#
_entry.id   AF-A0A1H2VBM1-F1
#
_cell.length_a   1.000
_cell.length_b   1.000
_cell.length_c   1.000
_cell.angle_alpha   90.00
_cell.angle_beta   90.00
_cell.angle_gamma   90.00
#
_symmetry.space_group_name_H-M   'P 1'
#
loop_
_entity.id
_entity.type
_entity.pdbx_description
1 polymer ?
#
loop_
_entity_poly.entity_id
_entity_poly.type
_entity_poly.pdbx_seq_one_letter_code
_entity_poly.pdbx_strand_id
1 'polypeptide(L)'
;MALVVPYINASAVNYANRQQPPAKPEVHRVQRVQPVEPKRYSSEQQEAYKALEKRAERILKEENKKRAAHSYACLRELPSGSSLFIMEKEGKWLKQEKSVGTCELCGREEVERTVHHLVPKDEGGTHGATVWLCKACHRQIHALYSNKELAVRLNTIERLRADEKIWRFIKWIRKQRGEKRVKVRRSKTKKR
;
A
#
# COMPACT_ATOMS: atom_id res chain seq x y z
N MET A 1 53.69 7.99 39.53
CA MET A 1 52.81 7.18 38.67
C MET A 1 51.45 7.86 38.62
N ALA A 2 51.18 8.63 37.56
CA ALA A 2 49.90 9.34 37.39
C ALA A 2 49.02 8.51 36.44
N LEU A 3 47.92 7.96 36.97
CA LEU A 3 46.91 7.27 36.19
C LEU A 3 46.06 8.33 35.46
N VAL A 4 46.13 8.34 34.14
CA VAL A 4 45.27 9.16 33.28
C VAL A 4 44.02 8.34 32.99
N VAL A 5 42.89 8.68 33.61
CA VAL A 5 41.59 8.07 33.31
C VAL A 5 40.93 8.90 32.19
N PRO A 6 40.56 8.31 31.03
CA PRO A 6 39.88 9.05 29.98
C PRO A 6 38.44 9.37 30.39
N TYR A 7 38.15 10.66 30.51
CA TYR A 7 36.84 11.22 30.79
C TYR A 7 35.94 11.06 29.55
N ILE A 8 35.17 9.97 29.51
CA ILE A 8 34.11 9.78 28.50
C ILE A 8 32.95 10.70 28.85
N ASN A 9 32.79 11.78 28.09
CA ASN A 9 31.71 12.75 28.21
C ASN A 9 30.33 12.06 28.06
N ALA A 10 29.53 12.08 29.13
CA ALA A 10 28.18 11.52 29.19
C ALA A 10 27.20 12.07 28.13
N SER A 11 27.54 13.18 27.47
CA SER A 11 26.76 13.79 26.39
C SER A 11 26.82 13.01 25.06
N ALA A 12 27.91 12.27 24.79
CA ALA A 12 28.06 11.51 23.55
C ALA A 12 27.21 10.23 23.53
N VAL A 13 27.03 9.59 24.69
CA VAL A 13 26.24 8.36 24.85
C VAL A 13 24.75 8.63 24.61
N ASN A 14 24.26 9.82 24.99
CA ASN A 14 22.86 10.19 24.81
C ASN A 14 22.47 10.57 23.37
N TYR A 15 23.44 10.94 22.52
CA TYR A 15 23.16 11.29 21.12
C TYR A 15 23.02 10.05 20.22
N ALA A 16 23.81 9.00 20.47
CA ALA A 16 23.74 7.74 19.74
C ALA A 16 22.44 6.95 20.03
N ASN A 17 21.89 7.08 21.25
CA ASN A 17 20.68 6.37 21.66
C ASN A 17 19.37 6.99 21.16
N ARG A 18 19.38 8.25 20.67
CA ARG A 18 18.20 8.93 20.12
C ARG A 18 17.93 8.67 18.64
N GLN A 19 18.89 8.11 17.92
CA GLN A 19 18.78 7.88 16.47
C GLN A 19 18.45 6.43 16.08
N GLN A 20 18.30 5.53 17.05
CA GLN A 20 17.76 4.21 16.76
C GLN A 20 16.23 4.33 16.67
N PRO A 21 15.61 4.17 15.48
CA PRO A 21 14.15 4.08 15.41
C PRO A 21 13.71 2.90 16.29
N PRO A 22 12.56 3.00 16.99
CA PRO A 22 12.09 1.91 17.83
C PRO A 22 12.08 0.64 16.99
N ALA A 23 12.71 -0.42 17.51
CA ALA A 23 12.65 -1.74 16.89
C ALA A 23 11.18 -2.02 16.60
N LYS A 24 10.84 -2.22 15.31
CA LYS A 24 9.46 -2.52 14.92
C LYS A 24 9.02 -3.67 15.82
N PRO A 25 7.84 -3.59 16.47
CA PRO A 25 7.35 -4.72 17.23
C PRO A 25 7.38 -5.91 16.29
N GLU A 26 8.02 -6.99 16.73
CA GLU A 26 8.08 -8.23 15.97
C GLU A 26 6.63 -8.70 15.84
N VAL A 27 6.00 -8.28 14.75
CA VAL A 27 4.71 -8.80 14.32
C VAL A 27 5.02 -10.23 13.95
N HIS A 28 4.98 -11.11 14.96
CA HIS A 28 4.76 -12.52 14.73
C HIS A 28 3.59 -12.56 13.77
N ARG A 29 3.89 -12.88 12.51
CA ARG A 29 2.88 -13.18 11.50
C ARG A 29 2.00 -14.18 12.20
N VAL A 30 0.81 -13.74 12.63
CA VAL A 30 -0.19 -14.61 13.23
C VAL A 30 -0.28 -15.74 12.23
N GLN A 31 0.27 -16.89 12.59
CA GLN A 31 0.24 -18.03 11.69
C GLN A 31 -1.23 -18.19 11.40
N ARG A 32 -1.59 -18.07 10.12
CA ARG A 32 -2.97 -18.20 9.69
C ARG A 32 -3.40 -19.56 10.24
N VAL A 33 -4.15 -19.55 11.33
CA VAL A 33 -4.47 -20.78 12.06
C VAL A 33 -5.18 -21.62 11.02
N GLN A 34 -4.53 -22.70 10.59
CA GLN A 34 -5.15 -23.55 9.58
C GLN A 34 -6.46 -24.04 10.19
N PRO A 35 -7.57 -24.04 9.44
CA PRO A 35 -8.81 -24.62 9.92
C PRO A 35 -8.47 -26.04 10.39
N VAL A 36 -8.47 -26.25 11.70
CA VAL A 36 -8.32 -27.60 12.24
C VAL A 36 -9.55 -28.35 11.79
N GLU A 37 -9.36 -29.35 10.93
CA GLU A 37 -10.45 -30.23 10.53
C GLU A 37 -11.12 -30.74 11.81
N PRO A 38 -12.46 -30.64 11.93
CA PRO A 38 -13.13 -30.98 13.15
C PRO A 38 -12.87 -32.47 13.43
N LYS A 39 -12.04 -32.76 14.44
CA LYS A 39 -12.01 -34.08 15.08
C LYS A 39 -13.45 -34.47 15.36
N ARG A 40 -13.81 -35.73 15.13
CA ARG A 40 -15.19 -36.26 15.28
C ARG A 40 -15.77 -35.90 16.66
N TYR A 41 -16.35 -34.71 16.78
CA TYR A 41 -17.00 -34.22 17.98
C TYR A 41 -18.27 -35.05 18.19
N SER A 42 -18.56 -35.41 19.44
CA SER A 42 -19.84 -36.05 19.78
C SER A 42 -21.00 -35.14 19.39
N SER A 43 -22.22 -35.69 19.25
CA SER A 43 -23.42 -34.90 18.94
C SER A 43 -23.61 -33.73 19.91
N GLU A 44 -23.37 -33.96 21.20
CA GLU A 44 -23.43 -32.94 22.25
C GLU A 44 -22.39 -31.82 22.06
N GLN A 45 -21.16 -32.18 21.67
CA GLN A 45 -20.11 -31.21 21.37
C GLN A 45 -20.40 -30.41 20.10
N GLN A 46 -21.02 -31.02 19.09
CA GLN A 46 -21.45 -30.34 17.87
C GLN A 46 -22.59 -29.35 18.15
N GLU A 47 -23.53 -29.71 19.02
CA GLU A 47 -24.59 -28.80 19.46
C GLU A 47 -24.04 -27.63 20.28
N ALA A 48 -23.10 -27.90 21.19
CA ALA A 48 -22.41 -26.86 21.95
C ALA A 48 -21.66 -25.88 21.02
N TYR A 49 -20.96 -26.40 20.00
CA TYR A 49 -20.26 -25.57 19.02
C TYR A 49 -21.23 -24.70 18.19
N LYS A 50 -22.32 -25.29 17.68
CA LYS A 50 -23.38 -24.55 16.98
C LYS A 50 -24.02 -23.48 17.86
N ALA A 51 -24.21 -23.76 19.15
CA ALA A 51 -24.73 -22.78 20.11
C ALA A 51 -23.75 -21.62 20.34
N LEU A 52 -22.44 -21.90 20.37
CA LEU A 52 -21.39 -20.87 20.46
C LEU A 52 -21.34 -20.01 19.21
N GLU A 53 -21.40 -20.59 18.00
CA GLU A 53 -21.46 -19.83 16.75
C GLU A 53 -22.68 -18.91 16.71
N LYS A 54 -23.87 -19.43 17.04
CA LYS A 54 -25.10 -18.63 17.12
C LYS A 54 -25.04 -17.54 18.20
N ARG A 55 -24.25 -17.73 19.26
CA ARG A 55 -23.98 -16.69 20.27
C ARG A 55 -23.04 -15.62 19.71
N ALA A 56 -21.97 -16.02 19.04
CA ALA A 56 -21.02 -15.10 18.39
C ALA A 56 -21.69 -14.23 17.32
N GLU A 57 -22.55 -14.81 16.49
CA GLU A 57 -23.33 -14.06 15.49
C GLU A 57 -24.26 -13.01 16.11
N ARG A 58 -24.90 -13.34 17.24
CA ARG A 58 -25.75 -12.39 17.96
C ARG A 58 -24.94 -11.22 18.52
N ILE A 59 -23.78 -11.49 19.11
CA ILE A 59 -22.86 -10.46 19.61
C ILE A 59 -22.43 -9.54 18.47
N LEU A 60 -21.96 -10.09 17.35
CA LEU A 60 -21.55 -9.32 16.18
C LEU A 60 -22.69 -8.47 15.63
N LYS A 61 -23.91 -9.02 15.55
CA LYS A 61 -25.09 -8.29 15.09
C LYS A 61 -25.43 -7.13 16.02
N GLU A 62 -25.30 -7.33 17.32
CA GLU A 62 -25.57 -6.31 18.33
C GLU A 62 -24.47 -5.23 18.38
N GLU A 63 -23.21 -5.61 18.26
CA GLU A 63 -22.09 -4.66 18.11
C GLU A 63 -22.23 -3.84 16.83
N ASN A 64 -22.60 -4.45 15.71
CA ASN A 64 -22.87 -3.71 14.47
C ASN A 64 -24.07 -2.77 14.61
N LYS A 65 -25.13 -3.19 15.30
CA LYS A 65 -26.28 -2.32 15.63
C LYS A 65 -25.85 -1.13 16.50
N LYS A 66 -24.98 -1.35 17.51
CA LYS A 66 -24.40 -0.30 18.36
C LYS A 66 -23.51 0.64 17.56
N ARG A 67 -22.66 0.12 16.67
CA ARG A 67 -21.81 0.92 15.77
C ARG A 67 -22.64 1.78 14.82
N ALA A 68 -23.71 1.21 14.25
CA ALA A 68 -24.65 1.97 13.43
C ALA A 68 -25.34 3.08 14.24
N ALA A 69 -25.87 2.76 15.43
CA ALA A 69 -26.51 3.76 16.30
C ALA A 69 -25.54 4.89 16.71
N HIS A 70 -24.29 4.56 17.03
CA HIS A 70 -23.25 5.54 17.36
C HIS A 70 -22.88 6.42 16.15
N SER A 71 -22.87 5.85 14.93
CA SER A 71 -22.71 6.60 13.69
C SER A 71 -23.84 7.62 13.48
N TYR A 72 -25.09 7.28 13.84
CA TYR A 72 -26.23 8.20 13.72
C TYR A 72 -26.28 9.26 14.84
N ALA A 73 -25.76 8.97 16.03
CA ALA A 73 -25.70 9.95 17.12
C ALA A 73 -24.72 11.10 16.84
N CYS A 74 -23.59 10.80 16.18
CA CYS A 74 -22.58 11.80 15.78
C CYS A 74 -23.11 12.81 14.72
N LEU A 75 -24.15 12.45 13.96
CA LEU A 75 -24.72 13.30 12.91
C LEU A 75 -25.63 14.43 13.43
N ARG A 76 -26.05 14.41 14.71
CA ARG A 76 -26.98 15.41 15.26
C ARG A 76 -26.33 16.69 15.81
N GLU A 77 -25.01 16.73 15.90
CA GLU A 77 -24.26 17.85 16.50
C GLU A 77 -23.36 18.59 15.50
N LEU A 78 -23.73 18.61 14.22
CA LEU A 78 -22.97 19.37 13.21
C LEU A 78 -23.58 20.76 12.97
N PRO A 79 -22.82 21.85 13.16
CA PRO A 79 -23.29 23.21 12.92
C PRO A 79 -23.61 23.44 11.43
N SER A 80 -24.76 24.05 11.20
CA SER A 80 -25.30 24.44 9.90
C SER A 80 -24.38 25.45 9.20
N GLY A 81 -23.50 25.00 8.30
CA GLY A 81 -22.66 25.97 7.60
C GLY A 81 -21.53 25.44 6.74
N SER A 82 -21.70 24.33 6.04
CA SER A 82 -20.81 24.02 4.92
C SER A 82 -21.59 23.32 3.82
N SER A 83 -21.65 24.00 2.68
CA SER A 83 -22.17 23.55 1.39
C SER A 83 -21.45 22.27 0.92
N LEU A 84 -21.76 21.14 1.53
CA LEU A 84 -21.48 19.82 0.99
C LEU A 84 -22.81 19.08 0.95
N PHE A 85 -23.58 19.36 -0.10
CA PHE A 85 -24.73 18.57 -0.49
C PHE A 85 -24.22 17.20 -0.94
N ILE A 86 -24.03 16.27 0.00
CA ILE A 86 -23.89 14.85 -0.30
C ILE A 86 -25.15 14.16 0.22
N MET A 87 -26.14 14.07 -0.67
CA MET A 87 -27.20 13.08 -0.52
C MET A 87 -26.60 11.70 -0.78
N GLU A 88 -26.74 10.86 0.24
CA GLU A 88 -26.28 9.49 0.34
C GLU A 88 -27.10 8.58 -0.59
N LYS A 89 -26.50 8.10 -1.69
CA LYS A 89 -27.04 6.95 -2.43
C LYS A 89 -26.30 5.68 -1.99
N GLU A 90 -26.98 4.90 -1.16
CA GLU A 90 -26.98 3.44 -1.10
C GLU A 90 -25.62 2.74 -1.21
N GLY A 91 -25.02 2.39 -0.07
CA GLY A 91 -24.15 1.21 0.06
C GLY A 91 -22.96 1.08 -0.90
N LYS A 92 -22.46 2.19 -1.46
CA LYS A 92 -21.30 2.17 -2.35
C LYS A 92 -20.04 2.44 -1.56
N TRP A 93 -19.14 1.46 -1.55
CA TRP A 93 -17.72 1.64 -1.24
C TRP A 93 -17.24 2.95 -1.86
N LEU A 94 -16.89 3.93 -1.02
CA LEU A 94 -16.38 5.22 -1.44
C LEU A 94 -15.19 4.97 -2.37
N LYS A 95 -15.42 5.19 -3.66
CA LYS A 95 -14.46 4.92 -4.72
C LYS A 95 -13.33 5.90 -4.51
N GLN A 96 -12.17 5.40 -4.08
CA GLN A 96 -10.97 6.19 -3.79
C GLN A 96 -10.80 7.32 -4.82
N GLU A 97 -10.68 8.55 -4.32
CA GLU A 97 -10.41 9.71 -5.16
C GLU A 97 -9.14 9.46 -5.97
N LYS A 98 -9.26 9.68 -7.28
CA LYS A 98 -8.17 9.42 -8.22
C LYS A 98 -7.17 10.56 -8.13
N SER A 99 -5.90 10.25 -7.83
CA SER A 99 -4.82 11.23 -7.90
C SER A 99 -4.50 11.57 -9.36
N VAL A 100 -5.10 12.66 -9.87
CA VAL A 100 -4.85 13.21 -11.21
C VAL A 100 -3.62 14.12 -11.18
N GLY A 101 -2.85 14.17 -12.26
CA GLY A 101 -1.80 15.18 -12.49
C GLY A 101 -0.72 14.70 -13.46
N THR A 102 0.49 15.24 -13.34
CA THR A 102 1.56 15.03 -14.33
C THR A 102 2.39 13.77 -14.07
N CYS A 103 2.57 12.93 -15.11
CA CYS A 103 3.38 11.72 -15.05
C CYS A 103 4.87 12.03 -15.20
N GLU A 104 5.68 11.63 -14.21
CA GLU A 104 7.12 11.94 -14.18
C GLU A 104 7.92 11.19 -15.24
N LEU A 105 7.43 10.07 -15.79
CA LEU A 105 8.15 9.36 -16.86
C LEU A 105 7.87 9.93 -18.25
N CYS A 106 6.58 10.06 -18.61
CA CYS A 106 6.18 10.43 -19.97
C CYS A 106 5.82 11.91 -20.15
N GLY A 107 5.67 12.67 -19.06
CA GLY A 107 5.34 14.11 -19.09
C GLY A 107 3.90 14.44 -19.50
N ARG A 108 2.99 13.45 -19.54
CA ARG A 108 1.57 13.73 -19.79
C ARG A 108 0.91 14.33 -18.55
N GLU A 109 0.09 15.34 -18.77
CA GLU A 109 -0.73 16.04 -17.76
C GLU A 109 -2.12 15.41 -17.66
N GLU A 110 -2.85 15.77 -16.60
CA GLU A 110 -4.25 15.35 -16.37
C GLU A 110 -4.48 13.82 -16.45
N VAL A 111 -3.49 13.04 -16.04
CA VAL A 111 -3.56 11.58 -16.03
C VAL A 111 -3.73 11.03 -14.62
N GLU A 112 -4.44 9.91 -14.51
CA GLU A 112 -4.47 9.15 -13.26
C GLU A 112 -3.09 8.55 -12.97
N ARG A 113 -2.54 8.94 -11.82
CA ARG A 113 -1.20 8.53 -11.37
C ARG A 113 -1.29 7.46 -10.30
N THR A 114 -0.21 6.71 -10.21
CA THR A 114 0.02 5.66 -9.22
C THR A 114 1.45 5.77 -8.75
N VAL A 115 1.68 5.50 -7.47
CA VAL A 115 3.04 5.46 -6.90
C VAL A 115 3.76 4.24 -7.44
N HIS A 116 4.95 4.45 -7.99
CA HIS A 116 5.88 3.39 -8.40
C HIS A 116 7.17 3.49 -7.59
N HIS A 117 7.66 2.37 -7.08
CA HIS A 117 8.93 2.31 -6.35
C HIS A 117 10.03 2.03 -7.38
N LEU A 118 11.03 2.91 -7.48
CA LEU A 118 12.11 2.75 -8.46
C LEU A 118 12.96 1.51 -8.17
N VAL A 119 13.19 1.23 -6.89
CA VAL A 119 13.70 -0.06 -6.40
C VAL A 119 12.51 -0.85 -5.87
N PRO A 120 12.21 -2.05 -6.40
CA PRO A 120 11.13 -2.89 -5.88
C PRO A 120 11.32 -3.20 -4.39
N LYS A 121 10.21 -3.34 -3.65
CA LYS A 121 10.25 -3.64 -2.22
C LYS A 121 10.98 -4.94 -1.91
N ASP A 122 10.81 -5.94 -2.77
CA ASP A 122 11.45 -7.26 -2.64
C ASP A 122 12.99 -7.19 -2.74
N GLU A 123 13.52 -6.15 -3.39
CA GLU A 123 14.96 -5.91 -3.57
C GLU A 123 15.48 -4.86 -2.55
N GLY A 124 14.74 -4.63 -1.45
CA GLY A 124 15.13 -3.69 -0.39
C GLY A 124 14.63 -2.26 -0.56
N GLY A 125 13.78 -1.97 -1.55
CA GLY A 125 13.28 -0.62 -1.86
C GLY A 125 12.17 -0.08 -0.95
N THR A 126 11.92 -0.67 0.23
CA THR A 126 10.77 -0.31 1.11
C THR A 126 10.78 1.16 1.55
N HIS A 127 11.96 1.78 1.70
CA HIS A 127 12.12 3.21 1.99
C HIS A 127 12.81 3.95 0.82
N GLY A 128 12.79 3.35 -0.37
CA GLY A 128 13.47 3.88 -1.55
C GLY A 128 12.71 5.02 -2.22
N ALA A 129 13.35 5.63 -3.21
CA ALA A 129 12.75 6.68 -4.01
C ALA A 129 11.47 6.20 -4.73
N THR A 130 10.41 6.99 -4.61
CA THR A 130 9.12 6.73 -5.26
C THR A 130 8.82 7.84 -6.26
N VAL A 131 8.06 7.48 -7.29
CA VAL A 131 7.75 8.36 -8.42
C VAL A 131 6.28 8.23 -8.83
N TRP A 132 5.71 9.32 -9.32
CA TRP A 132 4.32 9.39 -9.77
C TRP A 132 4.20 9.08 -11.24
N LEU A 133 3.68 7.88 -11.56
CA LEU A 133 3.55 7.40 -12.93
C LEU A 133 2.10 7.20 -13.32
N CYS A 134 1.76 7.53 -14.56
CA CYS A 134 0.46 7.14 -15.11
C CYS A 134 0.33 5.62 -15.19
N LYS A 135 -0.90 5.11 -15.10
CA LYS A 135 -1.19 3.66 -15.15
C LYS A 135 -0.58 2.95 -16.36
N ALA A 136 -0.50 3.62 -17.51
CA ALA A 136 0.10 3.06 -18.72
C ALA A 136 1.63 2.87 -18.58
N CYS A 137 2.34 3.89 -18.10
CA CYS A 137 3.78 3.83 -17.84
C CYS A 137 4.12 2.79 -16.77
N HIS A 138 3.39 2.78 -15.65
CA HIS A 138 3.59 1.82 -14.59
C HIS A 138 3.46 0.37 -15.11
N ARG A 139 2.40 0.08 -15.86
CA ARG A 139 2.21 -1.25 -16.48
C ARG A 139 3.30 -1.59 -17.50
N GLN A 140 3.76 -0.60 -18.27
CA GLN A 140 4.81 -0.81 -19.26
C GLN A 140 6.15 -1.18 -18.62
N ILE A 141 6.55 -0.52 -17.54
CA ILE A 141 7.80 -0.83 -16.83
C ILE A 141 7.82 -2.31 -16.40
N HIS A 142 6.78 -2.77 -15.71
CA HIS A 142 6.70 -4.18 -15.27
C HIS A 142 6.46 -5.19 -16.41
N ALA A 143 6.03 -4.71 -17.59
CA ALA A 143 5.90 -5.54 -18.78
C ALA A 143 7.23 -5.72 -19.52
N LEU A 144 8.12 -4.72 -19.46
CA LEU A 144 9.44 -4.76 -20.11
C LEU A 144 10.52 -5.37 -19.23
N TYR A 145 10.53 -5.05 -17.94
CA TYR A 145 11.64 -5.39 -17.04
C TYR A 145 11.20 -6.25 -15.86
N SER A 146 12.12 -7.07 -15.37
CA SER A 146 12.03 -7.78 -14.09
C SER A 146 12.40 -6.87 -12.91
N ASN A 147 12.02 -7.27 -11.69
CA ASN A 147 12.33 -6.51 -10.48
C ASN A 147 13.85 -6.36 -10.29
N LYS A 148 14.61 -7.42 -10.59
CA LYS A 148 16.08 -7.43 -10.55
C LYS A 148 16.70 -6.42 -11.51
N GLU A 149 16.24 -6.38 -12.76
CA GLU A 149 16.73 -5.40 -13.75
C GLU A 149 16.45 -3.95 -13.31
N LEU A 150 15.29 -3.71 -12.69
CA LEU A 150 14.94 -2.39 -12.15
C LEU A 150 15.86 -1.99 -11.00
N ALA A 151 16.10 -2.90 -10.05
CA ALA A 151 16.95 -2.63 -8.89
C ALA A 151 18.41 -2.34 -9.28
N VAL A 152 18.96 -3.11 -10.24
CA VAL A 152 20.38 -3.03 -10.59
C VAL A 152 20.69 -1.91 -11.59
N ARG A 153 19.92 -1.80 -12.69
CA ARG A 153 20.27 -0.95 -13.84
C ARG A 153 19.34 0.24 -14.04
N LEU A 154 18.08 0.15 -13.62
CA LEU A 154 17.03 1.13 -13.98
C LEU A 154 16.34 1.74 -12.75
N ASN A 155 17.13 2.03 -11.71
CA ASN A 155 16.69 2.49 -10.39
C ASN A 155 16.45 4.01 -10.28
N THR A 156 16.46 4.75 -11.39
CA THR A 156 16.23 6.21 -11.45
C THR A 156 15.41 6.56 -12.69
N ILE A 157 14.67 7.68 -12.67
CA ILE A 157 13.87 8.13 -13.83
C ILE A 157 14.75 8.42 -15.05
N GLU A 158 15.93 8.97 -14.86
CA GLU A 158 16.88 9.34 -15.90
C GLU A 158 17.35 8.08 -16.65
N ARG A 159 17.78 7.06 -15.90
CA ARG A 159 18.14 5.74 -16.44
C ARG A 159 16.97 5.08 -17.17
N LEU A 160 15.76 5.17 -16.62
CA LEU A 160 14.56 4.69 -17.33
C LEU A 160 14.36 5.45 -18.64
N ARG A 161 14.42 6.79 -18.65
CA ARG A 161 14.24 7.59 -19.87
C ARG A 161 15.32 7.34 -20.93
N ALA A 162 16.52 6.97 -20.52
CA ALA A 162 17.65 6.68 -21.40
C ALA A 162 17.58 5.29 -22.06
N ASP A 163 16.84 4.32 -21.50
CA ASP A 163 16.76 2.98 -22.09
C ASP A 163 15.89 2.95 -23.36
N GLU A 164 16.42 2.37 -24.43
CA GLU A 164 15.80 2.34 -25.76
C GLU A 164 14.40 1.70 -25.75
N LYS A 165 14.21 0.61 -24.99
CA LYS A 165 12.95 -0.16 -25.02
C LYS A 165 11.77 0.67 -24.52
N ILE A 166 12.01 1.46 -23.47
CA ILE A 166 10.98 2.30 -22.88
C ILE A 166 10.90 3.68 -23.55
N TRP A 167 12.01 4.19 -24.10
CA TRP A 167 12.00 5.43 -24.90
C TRP A 167 11.03 5.35 -26.09
N ARG A 168 11.04 4.24 -26.83
CA ARG A 168 10.10 4.00 -27.96
C ARG A 168 8.66 4.06 -27.49
N PHE A 169 8.38 3.51 -26.31
CA PHE A 169 7.06 3.59 -25.69
C PHE A 169 6.70 5.03 -25.27
N ILE A 170 7.63 5.77 -24.64
CA ILE A 170 7.41 7.16 -24.22
C ILE A 170 7.08 8.05 -25.42
N LYS A 171 7.79 7.88 -26.55
CA LYS A 171 7.53 8.64 -27.78
C LYS A 171 6.12 8.39 -28.33
N TRP A 172 5.63 7.15 -28.24
CA TRP A 172 4.30 6.79 -28.70
C TRP A 172 3.20 7.22 -27.71
N ILE A 173 3.38 7.01 -26.40
CA ILE A 173 2.35 7.25 -25.39
C ILE A 173 2.03 8.75 -25.24
N ARG A 174 3.02 9.63 -25.46
CA ARG A 174 2.83 11.09 -25.44
C ARG A 174 1.81 11.58 -26.47
N LYS A 175 1.59 10.82 -27.54
CA LYS A 175 0.60 11.13 -28.59
C LYS A 175 -0.81 10.62 -28.25
N GLN A 176 -0.97 9.86 -27.16
CA GLN A 176 -2.24 9.26 -26.76
C GLN A 176 -2.95 10.11 -25.71
N ARG A 177 -4.28 10.25 -25.85
CA ARG A 177 -5.14 10.93 -24.86
C ARG A 177 -4.99 10.30 -23.46
N GLY A 178 -5.00 11.13 -22.42
CA GLY A 178 -4.75 10.72 -21.02
C GLY A 178 -5.73 9.69 -20.47
N GLU A 179 -7.01 9.79 -20.85
CA GLU A 179 -8.10 8.93 -20.38
C GLU A 179 -8.10 7.52 -21.02
N LYS A 180 -7.46 7.35 -22.18
CA LYS A 180 -7.55 6.10 -22.94
C LYS A 180 -6.75 5.00 -22.25
N ARG A 181 -7.44 3.93 -21.84
CA ARG A 181 -6.79 2.74 -21.28
C ARG A 181 -5.91 2.06 -22.33
N VAL A 182 -4.61 2.15 -22.16
CA VAL A 182 -3.64 1.49 -23.04
C VAL A 182 -3.51 0.00 -22.72
N LYS A 183 -3.57 -0.84 -23.77
CA LYS A 183 -3.21 -2.26 -23.70
C LYS A 183 -1.69 -2.39 -23.82
N VAL A 184 -1.06 -2.92 -22.78
CA VAL A 184 0.39 -3.19 -22.75
C VAL A 184 0.61 -4.68 -23.00
N ARG A 185 1.52 -5.01 -23.93
CA ARG A 185 1.99 -6.39 -24.16
C ARG A 185 3.24 -6.65 -23.35
N ARG A 186 3.34 -7.84 -22.74
CA ARG A 186 4.52 -8.27 -21.98
C ARG A 186 5.66 -8.65 -22.93
N SER A 187 6.89 -8.30 -22.57
CA SER A 187 8.09 -8.69 -23.29
C SER A 187 8.32 -10.20 -23.19
N LYS A 188 8.65 -10.86 -24.31
CA LYS A 188 9.00 -12.30 -24.35
C LYS A 188 10.36 -12.58 -23.68
N THR A 189 11.25 -11.58 -23.62
CA THR A 189 12.61 -11.71 -23.08
C THR A 189 12.66 -11.75 -21.55
N LYS A 190 11.55 -11.43 -20.87
CA LYS A 190 11.46 -11.51 -19.42
C LYS A 190 11.42 -12.97 -19.00
N LYS A 191 12.59 -13.59 -18.77
CA LYS A 191 12.70 -14.91 -18.12
C LYS A 191 12.05 -14.81 -16.74
N ARG A 192 11.19 -15.79 -16.42
CA ARG A 192 10.49 -15.91 -15.14
C ARG A 192 11.46 -16.22 -14.02
#